data_AF-A0A1K1T4D3-F1
#
_entry.id   AF-A0A1K1T4D3-F1
#
_cell.length_a   1.000
_cell.length_b   1.000
_cell.length_c   1.000
_cell.angle_alpha   90.00
_cell.angle_beta   90.00
_cell.angle_gamma   90.00
#
_symmetry.space_group_name_H-M   'P 1'
#
loop_
_entity.id
_entity.type
_entity.pdbx_description
1 polymer ?
#
loop_
_entity_poly.entity_id
_entity_poly.type
_entity_poly.pdbx_seq_one_letter_code
_entity_poly.pdbx_strand_id
1 'polypeptide(L)'
;MRTKFTLLTDSHWKSIEKILTDKRKRKYSLRTIFNAILWICRTGSQWRNLSSDFPYWQIVYYYFNKWKKAGVLEQVMLKMVR
;
A
#
# COMPACT_ATOMS: atom_id res chain seq x y z
N MET A 1 13.25 4.55 -16.37
CA MET A 1 12.25 5.00 -15.37
C MET A 1 10.87 4.51 -15.79
N ARG A 2 10.17 3.69 -14.98
CA ARG A 2 8.78 3.29 -15.28
C ARG A 2 7.83 4.44 -14.95
N THR A 3 7.31 5.11 -15.98
CA THR A 3 6.55 6.37 -15.94
C THR A 3 5.07 6.24 -15.56
N LYS A 4 4.53 5.03 -15.36
CA LYS A 4 3.10 4.84 -15.01
C LYS A 4 2.92 4.18 -13.64
N PHE A 5 2.14 4.82 -12.77
CA PHE A 5 1.54 4.15 -11.61
C PHE A 5 0.65 3.03 -12.12
N THR A 6 0.86 1.82 -11.62
CA THR A 6 0.05 0.64 -11.95
C THR A 6 -0.52 0.08 -10.66
N LEU A 7 -1.84 -0.10 -10.61
CA LEU A 7 -2.49 -0.78 -9.50
C LEU A 7 -1.94 -2.20 -9.35
N LEU A 8 -1.93 -2.72 -8.12
CA LEU A 8 -1.57 -4.11 -7.88
C LEU A 8 -2.54 -5.03 -8.62
N THR A 9 -2.01 -5.85 -9.53
CA THR A 9 -2.75 -6.99 -10.10
C THR A 9 -3.10 -7.99 -9.00
N ASP A 10 -4.12 -8.84 -9.22
CA ASP A 10 -4.54 -9.84 -8.23
C ASP A 10 -3.43 -10.82 -7.84
N SER A 11 -2.53 -11.16 -8.77
CA SER A 11 -1.38 -12.04 -8.49
C SER A 11 -0.41 -11.42 -7.49
N HIS A 12 0.01 -10.17 -7.72
CA HIS A 12 0.82 -9.41 -6.76
C HIS A 12 0.10 -9.26 -5.42
N TRP A 13 -1.20 -8.97 -5.43
CA TRP A 13 -1.98 -8.82 -4.19
C TRP A 13 -2.00 -10.12 -3.36
N LYS A 14 -2.24 -11.29 -3.97
CA LYS A 14 -2.22 -12.58 -3.27
C LYS A 14 -0.88 -12.84 -2.54
N SER A 15 0.24 -12.40 -3.11
CA SER A 15 1.54 -12.52 -2.46
C SER A 15 1.67 -11.61 -1.23
N ILE A 16 1.16 -10.38 -1.32
CA ILE A 16 1.17 -9.40 -0.23
C ILE A 16 0.18 -9.79 0.88
N GLU A 17 -1.00 -10.26 0.49
CA GLU A 17 -2.05 -10.70 1.42
C GLU A 17 -1.58 -11.83 2.33
N LYS A 18 -0.74 -12.74 1.82
CA LYS A 18 -0.11 -13.79 2.64
C LYS A 18 0.84 -13.24 3.71
N ILE A 19 1.46 -12.08 3.47
CA ILE A 19 2.32 -11.40 4.46
C ILE A 19 1.44 -10.64 5.45
N LEU A 20 0.35 -10.03 4.96
CA LEU A 20 -0.65 -9.33 5.74
C LEU A 20 -1.68 -10.32 6.31
N THR A 21 -1.27 -11.16 7.25
CA THR A 21 -2.12 -12.15 7.96
C THR A 21 -3.10 -11.51 8.97
N ASP A 22 -3.73 -10.39 8.61
CA ASP A 22 -4.59 -9.62 9.52
C ASP A 22 -6.07 -9.73 9.12
N LYS A 23 -6.79 -10.68 9.76
CA LYS A 23 -8.20 -11.02 9.48
C LYS A 23 -9.23 -10.06 10.10
N ARG A 24 -8.80 -8.91 10.64
CA ARG A 24 -9.73 -7.94 11.26
C ARG A 24 -10.73 -7.36 10.24
N LYS A 25 -12.01 -7.22 10.63
CA LYS A 25 -12.99 -6.46 9.84
C LYS A 25 -12.60 -4.98 9.78
N ARG A 26 -12.70 -4.37 8.59
CA ARG A 26 -12.30 -2.98 8.32
C ARG A 26 -13.30 -2.30 7.38
N LYS A 27 -13.39 -0.97 7.49
CA LYS A 27 -14.12 -0.15 6.52
C LYS A 27 -13.46 -0.14 5.14
N TYR A 28 -12.12 -0.09 5.10
CA TYR A 28 -11.34 -0.10 3.86
C TYR A 28 -10.52 -1.38 3.74
N SER A 29 -10.48 -1.95 2.54
CA SER A 29 -9.65 -3.13 2.28
C SER A 29 -8.16 -2.79 2.41
N LEU A 30 -7.35 -3.76 2.86
CA LEU A 30 -5.90 -3.58 2.94
C LEU A 30 -5.29 -3.31 1.56
N ARG A 31 -5.89 -3.86 0.49
CA ARG A 31 -5.47 -3.60 -0.90
C ARG A 31 -5.63 -2.15 -1.28
N THR A 32 -6.78 -1.55 -0.95
CA THR A 32 -7.06 -0.14 -1.21
C THR A 32 -6.05 0.75 -0.49
N ILE A 33 -5.76 0.45 0.78
CA ILE A 33 -4.77 1.18 1.58
C ILE A 33 -3.37 1.02 0.97
N PHE A 34 -2.99 -0.19 0.58
CA PHE A 34 -1.67 -0.45 -0.01
C PHE A 34 -1.51 0.26 -1.37
N ASN A 35 -2.55 0.27 -2.21
CA ASN A 35 -2.56 1.03 -3.46
C ASN A 35 -2.39 2.54 -3.21
N ALA A 36 -3.01 3.09 -2.17
CA ALA A 36 -2.83 4.49 -1.79
C ALA A 36 -1.39 4.79 -1.36
N ILE A 37 -0.77 3.89 -0.58
CA ILE A 37 0.65 4.00 -0.19
C ILE A 37 1.54 3.98 -1.44
N LEU A 38 1.33 3.02 -2.35
CA LEU A 38 2.09 2.92 -3.60
C LEU A 38 1.93 4.16 -4.48
N TRP A 39 0.73 4.73 -4.52
CA TRP A 39 0.46 5.95 -5.25
C TRP A 39 1.31 7.09 -4.69
N ILE A 40 1.27 7.33 -3.38
CA ILE A 40 2.08 8.37 -2.72
C ILE A 40 3.58 8.15 -2.95
N CYS A 41 4.06 6.91 -2.76
CA CYS A 41 5.47 6.59 -2.97
C CYS A 41 5.92 6.79 -4.42
N ARG A 42 5.02 6.62 -5.40
CA ARG A 42 5.35 6.79 -6.82
C ARG A 42 5.24 8.24 -7.28
N THR A 43 4.21 8.96 -6.83
CA THR A 43 3.98 10.36 -7.23
C THR A 43 4.81 11.34 -6.43
N GLY A 44 5.32 10.96 -5.26
CA GLY A 44 5.99 11.87 -4.34
C GLY A 44 5.06 12.93 -3.75
N SER A 45 3.74 12.75 -3.91
CA SER A 45 2.75 13.72 -3.42
C SER A 45 2.74 13.78 -1.89
N GLN A 46 2.43 14.96 -1.36
CA GLN A 46 2.23 15.12 0.07
C GLN A 46 1.04 14.27 0.53
N TRP A 47 1.13 13.69 1.73
CA TRP A 47 0.06 12.85 2.30
C TRP A 47 -1.30 13.54 2.31
N ARG A 48 -1.33 14.85 2.59
CA ARG A 48 -2.56 15.65 2.62
C ARG A 48 -3.20 15.85 1.24
N ASN A 49 -2.43 15.65 0.17
CA ASN A 49 -2.88 15.79 -1.22
C ASN A 49 -3.22 14.42 -1.85
N LEU A 50 -3.42 13.38 -1.04
CA LEU A 50 -3.88 12.09 -1.52
C LEU A 50 -5.22 12.26 -2.25
N SER A 51 -5.35 11.64 -3.44
CA SER A 51 -6.59 11.70 -4.22
C SER A 51 -7.80 11.26 -3.39
N SER A 52 -8.94 11.92 -3.62
CA SER A 52 -10.24 11.59 -3.00
C SER A 52 -10.72 10.17 -3.32
N ASP A 53 -10.16 9.52 -4.34
CA ASP A 53 -10.45 8.14 -4.70
C ASP A 53 -9.92 7.12 -3.66
N PHE A 54 -9.02 7.56 -2.78
CA PHE A 54 -8.42 6.75 -1.74
C PHE A 54 -9.01 7.04 -0.35
N PRO A 55 -8.84 6.12 0.62
CA PRO A 55 -9.20 6.37 2.01
C PRO A 55 -8.50 7.61 2.55
N TYR A 56 -9.08 8.22 3.60
CA TYR A 56 -8.48 9.37 4.28
C TYR A 56 -6.99 9.14 4.58
N TRP A 57 -6.17 10.14 4.23
CA TRP A 57 -4.72 10.05 4.33
C TRP A 57 -4.22 9.63 5.72
N GLN A 58 -4.95 9.98 6.80
CA GLN A 58 -4.62 9.59 8.17
C GLN A 58 -4.63 8.07 8.35
N ILE A 59 -5.63 7.39 7.77
CA ILE A 59 -5.74 5.93 7.79
C ILE A 59 -4.61 5.32 6.99
N VAL A 60 -4.35 5.86 5.80
CA VAL A 60 -3.28 5.38 4.92
C VAL A 60 -1.92 5.53 5.60
N TYR A 61 -1.67 6.68 6.24
CA TYR A 61 -0.45 6.96 6.99
C TYR A 61 -0.30 6.06 8.22
N TYR A 62 -1.38 5.77 8.94
CA TYR A 62 -1.37 4.82 10.05
C TYR A 62 -0.85 3.45 9.61
N TYR A 63 -1.38 2.91 8.51
CA TYR A 63 -0.93 1.62 7.98
C TYR A 63 0.48 1.69 7.41
N PHE A 64 0.84 2.77 6.72
CA PHE A 64 2.22 2.99 6.26
C PHE A 64 3.21 2.93 7.42
N ASN A 65 2.96 3.67 8.50
CA ASN A 65 3.85 3.69 9.67
C ASN A 65 3.88 2.32 10.38
N LYS A 66 2.72 1.67 10.52
CA LYS A 66 2.62 0.32 11.11
C LYS A 66 3.45 -0.69 10.32
N TRP A 67 3.31 -0.72 8.99
CA TRP A 67 3.99 -1.68 8.12
C TRP A 67 5.46 -1.36 7.92
N LYS A 68 5.84 -0.08 7.90
CA LYS A 68 7.23 0.35 7.89
C LYS A 68 7.95 -0.13 9.16
N LYS A 69 7.36 0.07 10.34
CA LYS A 69 7.95 -0.40 11.61
C LYS A 69 8.03 -1.93 11.68
N ALA A 70 7.11 -2.64 11.05
CA ALA A 70 7.09 -4.09 11.01
C ALA A 70 7.98 -4.70 9.91
N GLY A 71 8.68 -3.89 9.11
CA GLY A 71 9.51 -4.38 8.00
C GLY A 71 8.73 -4.97 6.81
N VAL A 72 7.41 -4.79 6.77
CA VAL A 72 6.53 -5.41 5.78
C VAL A 72 6.74 -4.80 4.40
N LEU A 73 6.99 -3.49 4.34
CA LEU A 73 7.19 -2.79 3.07
C LEU A 73 8.48 -3.28 2.38
N GLU A 74 9.57 -3.48 3.14
CA GLU A 74 10.81 -4.04 2.61
C GLU A 74 10.62 -5.48 2.11
N GLN A 75 9.91 -6.33 2.87
CA GLN A 75 9.63 -7.70 2.46
C GLN A 75 8.84 -7.76 1.15
N VAL A 76 7.82 -6.90 1.02
CA VAL A 76 7.02 -6.80 -0.20
C VAL A 76 7.85 -6.30 -1.38
N MET A 77 8.72 -5.32 -1.17
CA MET A 77 9.60 -4.78 -2.22
C MET A 77 10.60 -5.82 -2.71
N LEU A 78 11.25 -6.56 -1.80
CA LEU A 78 12.16 -7.66 -2.16
C LEU A 78 11.46 -8.76 -2.96
N LYS A 79 10.17 -9.02 -2.67
CA LYS A 79 9.39 -10.05 -3.37
C LYS A 79 8.91 -9.65 -4.76
N MET A 80 8.77 -8.34 -5.02
CA MET A 80 8.34 -7.81 -6.33
C MET A 80 9.50 -7.53 -7.31
N VAL A 81 10.75 -7.47 -6.83
CA VAL A 81 11.93 -7.15 -7.65
C VAL A 81 12.63 -8.42 -8.19
N ARG A 82 12.12 -9.61 -7.88
CA ARG A 82 12.60 -10.89 -8.44
C ARG A 82 11.80 -11.33 -9.65
#